data_AF-A0A2B8A6G5-F1
#
_entry.id   AF-A0A2B8A6G5-F1
#
_cell.length_a   1.000
_cell.length_b   1.000
_cell.length_c   1.000
_cell.angle_alpha   90.00
_cell.angle_beta   90.00
_cell.angle_gamma   90.00
#
_symmetry.space_group_name_H-M   'P 1'
#
loop_
_entity.id
_entity.type
_entity.pdbx_description
1 polymer ?
#
loop_
_entity_poly.entity_id
_entity_poly.type
_entity_poly.pdbx_seq_one_letter_code
_entity_poly.pdbx_strand_id
1 'polypeptide(L)'
;MKQSEITIHVTLDDKNVPQKMLWRASDQAAGELAETKSLCLSLWDHHEKNTLRIDLWTKDMPLEEMKHFYIDTMGGLAQSLLTATGDEKMCEEINQLCERLSNLLKKENKL
;
A
#
# COMPACT_ATOMS: atom_id res chain seq x y z
N MET A 1 0.12 20.27 -20.91
CA MET A 1 -0.32 19.20 -19.98
C MET A 1 0.92 18.41 -19.59
N LYS A 2 1.08 18.07 -18.31
CA LYS A 2 2.15 17.17 -17.85
C LYS A 2 1.59 15.74 -17.85
N GLN A 3 2.30 14.82 -18.47
CA GLN A 3 2.02 13.39 -18.37
C GLN A 3 3.09 12.77 -17.48
N SER A 4 2.69 11.94 -16.53
CA SER A 4 3.59 11.09 -15.75
C SER A 4 3.15 9.65 -15.88
N GLU A 5 4.11 8.74 -15.96
CA GLU A 5 3.91 7.29 -16.08
C GLU A 5 4.49 6.60 -14.85
N ILE A 6 3.72 5.67 -14.29
CA ILE A 6 4.17 4.75 -13.24
C ILE A 6 4.33 3.37 -13.89
N THR A 7 5.55 2.84 -13.89
CA THR A 7 5.82 1.48 -14.39
C THR A 7 6.13 0.57 -13.22
N ILE A 8 5.50 -0.60 -13.14
CA ILE A 8 5.75 -1.63 -12.13
C ILE A 8 6.13 -2.93 -12.85
N HIS A 9 7.31 -3.46 -12.53
CA HIS A 9 7.80 -4.74 -13.02
C HIS A 9 7.74 -5.76 -11.90
N VAL A 10 6.96 -6.82 -12.10
CA VAL A 10 6.83 -7.93 -11.16
C VAL A 10 7.47 -9.16 -11.77
N THR A 11 8.51 -9.69 -11.11
CA THR A 11 9.13 -10.98 -11.47
C THR A 11 8.50 -12.06 -10.61
N LEU A 12 7.93 -13.07 -11.25
CA LEU A 12 7.26 -14.19 -10.60
C LEU A 12 8.12 -15.46 -10.63
N ASP A 13 7.91 -16.36 -9.67
CA ASP A 13 8.45 -17.72 -9.73
C ASP A 13 7.58 -18.68 -10.57
N ASP A 14 8.01 -19.93 -10.68
CA ASP A 14 7.28 -20.99 -11.42
C ASP A 14 5.87 -21.29 -10.87
N LYS A 15 5.54 -20.77 -9.67
CA LYS A 15 4.23 -20.89 -9.03
C LYS A 15 3.45 -19.57 -9.04
N ASN A 16 3.89 -18.59 -9.83
CA ASN A 16 3.32 -17.25 -9.91
C ASN A 16 3.41 -16.44 -8.62
N VAL A 17 4.38 -16.71 -7.75
CA VAL A 17 4.63 -15.93 -6.53
C VAL A 17 5.61 -14.80 -6.82
N PRO A 18 5.33 -13.54 -6.43
CA PRO A 18 6.29 -12.44 -6.59
C PRO A 18 7.61 -12.70 -5.88
N GLN A 19 8.72 -12.67 -6.63
CA GLN A 19 10.08 -12.75 -6.10
C GLN A 19 10.73 -11.37 -6.02
N LYS A 20 10.52 -10.53 -7.03
CA LYS A 20 11.12 -9.20 -7.13
C LYS A 20 10.15 -8.21 -7.73
N MET A 21 10.06 -7.03 -7.15
CA MET A 21 9.27 -5.93 -7.68
C MET A 21 10.15 -4.68 -7.84
N LEU A 22 10.07 -4.08 -9.01
CA LEU A 22 10.71 -2.82 -9.33
C LEU A 22 9.65 -1.82 -9.77
N TRP A 23 9.78 -0.56 -9.39
CA TRP A 23 8.87 0.49 -9.82
C TRP A 23 9.62 1.78 -10.16
N ARG A 24 9.00 2.63 -10.98
CA ARG A 24 9.48 3.99 -11.25
C ARG A 24 8.33 4.92 -11.59
N ALA A 25 8.49 6.21 -11.34
CA ALA A 25 7.64 7.27 -11.83
C ALA A 25 8.43 8.18 -12.78
N SER A 26 7.91 8.49 -13.96
CA SER A 26 8.64 9.25 -14.99
C SER A 26 8.94 10.70 -14.59
N ASP A 27 8.31 11.21 -13.54
CA ASP A 27 8.54 12.55 -13.02
C ASP A 27 9.42 12.62 -11.76
N GLN A 28 9.93 11.49 -11.27
CA GLN A 28 11.03 11.48 -10.32
C GLN A 28 12.35 11.77 -11.02
N ALA A 29 13.15 12.67 -10.44
CA ALA A 29 14.38 13.21 -11.03
C ALA A 29 15.44 12.17 -11.41
N ALA A 30 15.38 10.95 -10.86
CA ALA A 30 16.36 9.91 -11.10
C ALA A 30 15.97 8.91 -12.21
N GLY A 31 14.71 8.74 -12.59
CA GLY A 31 14.28 7.76 -13.61
C GLY A 31 14.69 6.29 -13.36
N GLU A 32 15.39 6.00 -12.27
CA GLU A 32 15.91 4.69 -11.90
C GLU A 32 14.81 3.82 -11.33
N LEU A 33 14.90 2.52 -11.61
CA LEU A 33 14.02 1.52 -11.06
C LEU A 33 14.36 1.33 -9.57
N ALA A 34 13.40 1.66 -8.69
CA ALA A 34 13.48 1.40 -7.26
C ALA A 34 12.92 0.01 -6.95
N GLU A 35 13.61 -0.74 -6.09
CA GLU A 35 13.12 -2.01 -5.59
C GLU A 35 12.12 -1.80 -4.45
N THR A 36 11.04 -2.60 -4.43
CA THR A 36 10.08 -2.65 -3.33
C THR A 36 9.75 -4.08 -2.96
N LYS A 37 9.36 -4.30 -1.70
CA LYS A 37 8.93 -5.60 -1.17
C LYS A 37 7.41 -5.74 -1.12
N SER A 38 6.67 -4.63 -1.18
CA SER A 38 5.21 -4.63 -1.23
C SER A 38 4.63 -3.54 -2.15
N LEU A 39 3.41 -3.77 -2.62
CA LEU A 39 2.59 -2.81 -3.34
C LEU A 39 1.12 -3.08 -3.05
N CYS A 40 0.36 -2.01 -2.77
CA CYS A 40 -1.10 -2.04 -2.69
C CYS A 40 -1.64 -0.98 -3.65
N LEU A 41 -2.36 -1.41 -4.70
CA LEU A 41 -2.99 -0.52 -5.67
C LEU A 41 -4.51 -0.70 -5.60
N SER A 42 -5.22 0.42 -5.44
CA SER A 42 -6.69 0.47 -5.49
C SER A 42 -7.15 1.34 -6.65
N LEU A 43 -8.03 0.80 -7.48
CA LEU A 43 -8.58 1.47 -8.66
C LEU A 43 -10.10 1.54 -8.50
N TRP A 44 -10.68 2.73 -8.59
CA TRP A 44 -12.13 2.89 -8.63
C TRP A 44 -12.65 2.63 -10.04
N ASP A 45 -13.47 1.59 -10.19
CA ASP A 45 -14.21 1.35 -11.42
C ASP A 45 -15.51 2.16 -11.38
N HIS A 46 -15.57 3.21 -12.20
CA HIS A 46 -16.74 4.09 -12.27
C HIS A 46 -17.94 3.44 -12.99
N HIS A 47 -17.73 2.41 -13.80
CA HIS A 47 -18.81 1.69 -14.47
C HIS A 47 -19.47 0.71 -13.51
N GLU A 48 -18.66 -0.13 -12.86
CA GLU A 48 -19.14 -1.15 -11.93
C GLU A 48 -19.36 -0.63 -10.51
N LYS A 49 -18.97 0.62 -10.23
CA LYS A 49 -19.06 1.29 -8.92
C LYS A 49 -18.43 0.46 -7.80
N ASN A 50 -17.24 -0.05 -8.06
CA ASN A 50 -16.50 -0.88 -7.12
C ASN A 50 -15.01 -0.53 -7.10
N THR A 51 -14.27 -1.14 -6.18
CA THR A 51 -12.81 -0.98 -6.07
C THR A 51 -12.12 -2.26 -6.53
N LEU A 52 -11.37 -2.17 -7.62
CA LEU A 52 -10.43 -3.20 -8.04
C LEU A 52 -9.14 -3.06 -7.23
N ARG A 53 -8.55 -4.19 -6.82
CA ARG A 53 -7.35 -4.19 -5.98
C ARG A 53 -6.27 -5.13 -6.50
N ILE A 54 -5.04 -4.68 -6.35
CA ILE A 54 -3.83 -5.48 -6.56
C ILE A 54 -2.97 -5.32 -5.31
N ASP A 55 -2.88 -6.41 -4.54
CA ASP A 55 -2.07 -6.50 -3.33
C ASP A 55 -0.95 -7.51 -3.58
N LEU A 56 0.30 -7.04 -3.57
CA LEU A 56 1.48 -7.85 -3.84
C LEU A 56 2.51 -7.67 -2.73
N TRP A 57 3.17 -8.77 -2.39
CA TRP A 57 4.34 -8.80 -1.53
C TRP A 57 5.34 -9.81 -2.07
N THR A 58 6.62 -9.53 -1.89
CA THR A 58 7.66 -10.51 -2.19
C THR A 58 7.66 -11.61 -1.13
N LYS A 59 8.05 -12.82 -1.53
CA LYS A 59 8.08 -13.99 -0.65
C LYS A 59 8.95 -13.81 0.61
N ASP A 60 9.97 -12.96 0.54
CA ASP A 60 10.95 -12.73 1.61
C ASP A 60 10.60 -11.55 2.52
N MET A 61 9.48 -10.85 2.30
CA MET A 61 9.05 -9.77 3.19
C MET A 61 8.66 -10.35 4.56
N PRO A 62 9.25 -9.86 5.68
CA PRO A 62 8.89 -10.33 7.01
C PRO A 62 7.40 -10.08 7.34
N LEU A 63 6.76 -11.04 8.01
CA LEU A 63 5.33 -10.93 8.38
C LEU A 63 5.05 -9.69 9.24
N GLU A 64 5.98 -9.32 10.12
CA GLU A 64 5.89 -8.09 10.91
C GLU A 64 5.84 -6.84 10.02
N GLU A 65 6.75 -6.74 9.04
CA GLU A 65 6.76 -5.64 8.07
C GLU A 65 5.48 -5.61 7.22
N MET A 66 4.94 -6.77 6.84
CA MET A 66 3.65 -6.84 6.12
C MET A 66 2.51 -6.24 6.96
N LYS A 67 2.45 -6.58 8.25
CA LYS A 67 1.44 -6.03 9.16
C LYS A 67 1.62 -4.52 9.35
N HIS A 68 2.86 -4.05 9.50
CA HIS A 68 3.18 -2.63 9.53
C HIS A 68 2.72 -1.90 8.26
N PHE A 69 3.03 -2.47 7.09
CA PHE A 69 2.63 -1.91 5.80
C PHE A 69 1.12 -1.69 5.70
N TYR A 70 0.29 -2.64 6.17
CA TYR A 70 -1.17 -2.46 6.16
C TYR A 70 -1.63 -1.37 7.14
N ILE A 71 -1.05 -1.30 8.34
CA ILE A 71 -1.38 -0.26 9.32
C ILE A 71 -1.04 1.13 8.76
N ASP A 72 0.16 1.28 8.21
CA ASP A 72 0.61 2.55 7.63
C ASP A 72 -0.25 2.95 6.41
N THR A 73 -0.60 1.97 5.57
CA THR A 73 -1.50 2.20 4.42
C THR A 73 -2.87 2.71 4.87
N MET A 74 -3.46 2.11 5.91
CA MET A 74 -4.74 2.58 6.47
C MET A 74 -4.64 4.00 7.03
N GLY A 75 -3.55 4.34 7.73
CA GLY A 75 -3.30 5.71 8.19
C GLY A 75 -3.23 6.71 7.03
N GLY A 76 -2.55 6.36 5.95
CA GLY A 76 -2.51 7.16 4.72
C GLY A 76 -3.89 7.31 4.05
N LEU A 77 -4.71 6.25 4.07
CA LEU A 77 -6.10 6.31 3.60
C LEU A 77 -6.98 7.22 4.47
N ALA A 78 -6.81 7.19 5.80
CA ALA A 78 -7.53 8.10 6.70
C ALA A 78 -7.25 9.57 6.34
N GLN A 79 -5.97 9.90 6.16
CA GLN A 79 -5.57 11.25 5.77
C GLN A 79 -6.10 11.63 4.39
N SER A 80 -6.05 10.71 3.42
CA SER A 80 -6.58 10.93 2.08
C SER A 80 -8.10 11.17 2.10
N LEU A 81 -8.83 10.34 2.85
CA LEU A 81 -10.27 10.46 3.05
C LEU A 81 -10.64 11.83 3.63
N LEU A 82 -9.94 12.26 4.68
CA LEU A 82 -10.14 13.58 5.28
C LEU A 82 -9.92 14.70 4.26
N THR A 83 -8.81 14.68 3.52
CA THR A 83 -8.51 15.74 2.54
C THR A 83 -9.46 15.76 1.35
N ALA A 84 -9.96 14.60 0.92
CA ALA A 84 -10.82 14.48 -0.24
C ALA A 84 -12.30 14.78 0.06
N THR A 85 -12.76 14.47 1.28
CA THR A 85 -14.19 14.52 1.64
C THR A 85 -14.52 15.48 2.77
N GLY A 86 -13.54 15.83 3.61
CA GLY A 86 -13.75 16.59 4.83
C GLY A 86 -14.36 15.77 5.98
N ASP A 87 -14.49 14.44 5.84
CA ASP A 87 -15.11 13.61 6.88
C ASP A 87 -14.14 13.31 8.04
N GLU A 88 -14.19 14.16 9.06
CA GLU A 88 -13.40 14.03 10.29
C GLU A 88 -13.74 12.77 11.08
N LYS A 89 -15.01 12.36 11.09
CA LYS A 89 -15.45 11.21 11.91
C LYS A 89 -14.91 9.91 11.36
N MET A 90 -15.00 9.71 10.04
CA MET A 90 -14.44 8.51 9.41
C MET A 90 -12.91 8.47 9.52
N CYS A 91 -12.23 9.61 9.39
CA CYS A 91 -10.79 9.71 9.62
C CYS A 91 -10.41 9.26 11.04
N GLU A 92 -11.11 9.79 12.05
CA GLU A 92 -10.87 9.46 13.45
C GLU A 92 -11.07 7.96 13.75
N GLU A 93 -12.13 7.35 13.24
CA GLU A 93 -12.39 5.91 13.40
C GLU A 93 -11.25 5.04 12.81
N ILE A 94 -10.73 5.40 11.63
CA ILE A 94 -9.61 4.69 11.02
C ILE A 94 -8.35 4.87 11.86
N ASN A 95 -8.06 6.08 12.34
CA ASN A 95 -6.89 6.34 13.18
C ASN A 95 -6.92 5.54 14.49
N GLN A 96 -8.09 5.48 15.15
CA GLN A 96 -8.26 4.67 16.35
C GLN A 96 -8.08 3.17 16.07
N LEU A 97 -8.54 2.69 14.91
CA LEU A 97 -8.27 1.32 14.49
C LEU A 97 -6.77 1.07 14.27
N CYS A 98 -6.07 1.97 13.59
CA CYS A 98 -4.62 1.88 13.39
C CYS A 98 -3.87 1.83 14.73
N GLU A 99 -4.28 2.62 15.72
CA GLU A 99 -3.69 2.60 17.07
C GLU A 99 -3.91 1.23 17.75
N ARG A 100 -5.13 0.69 17.71
CA ARG A 100 -5.43 -0.63 18.27
C ARG A 100 -4.60 -1.73 17.61
N LEU A 101 -4.49 -1.72 16.28
CA LEU A 101 -3.70 -2.71 15.54
C LEU A 101 -2.21 -2.58 15.82
N SER A 102 -1.68 -1.36 15.90
CA SER A 102 -0.29 -1.10 16.30
C SER A 102 0.02 -1.65 17.68
N ASN A 103 -0.91 -1.49 18.63
CA ASN A 103 -0.75 -2.01 19.98
C ASN A 103 -0.83 -3.54 20.04
N LEU A 104 -1.63 -4.18 19.18
CA LEU A 104 -1.65 -5.64 19.05
C LEU A 104 -0.33 -6.16 18.49
N LEU A 105 0.20 -5.54 17.43
CA LEU A 105 1.48 -5.92 16.82
C LEU A 105 2.64 -5.79 17.81
N LYS A 106 2.70 -4.68 18.56
CA LYS A 106 3.70 -4.47 19.63
C LYS A 106 3.62 -5.52 20.74
N LYS A 107 2.45 -6.09 21.02
CA LYS A 107 2.28 -7.14 22.04
C LYS A 107 2.72 -8.50 21.49
N GLU A 108 2.42 -8.78 20.22
CA GLU A 108 2.86 -9.98 19.53
C GLU A 108 4.40 -10.08 19.51
N ASN A 109 5.10 -8.98 19.22
CA ASN A 109 6.57 -8.96 19.14
C ASN A 109 7.28 -8.98 20.51
N LYS A 110 6.52 -8.93 21.61
CA LYS A 110 7.06 -9.03 22.98
C LYS A 110 6.98 -10.46 23.54
N LEU A 111 6.30 -11.37 22.83
CA LEU A 111 6.22 -12.81 23.13
C LEU A 111 7.31 -13.56 22.38
#